data_AF-A0A6L2MKE4-F1
#
_entry.id   AF-A0A6L2MKE4-F1
#
_cell.length_a   1.000
_cell.length_b   1.000
_cell.length_c   1.000
_cell.angle_alpha   90.00
_cell.angle_beta   90.00
_cell.angle_gamma   90.00
#
_symmetry.space_group_name_H-M   'P 1'
#
loop_
_entity.id
_entity.type
_entity.pdbx_description
1 polymer ?
#
loop_
_entity_poly.entity_id
_entity_poly.type
_entity_poly.pdbx_seq_one_letter_code
_entity_poly.pdbx_strand_id
1 'polypeptide(L)'
;MLITLDVYLPYEKKVNWESDWYGILDANTSDDDETIRKQYRKLALMLHHDKNKSVGGCDAFKILSKAWTLLSDKVKRFACNQGRNMSAFQQNVSPKK
;
A
#
# COMPACT_ATOMS: atom_id res chain seq x y z
N MET A 1 -9.82 7.51 -15.59
CA MET A 1 -8.49 7.38 -14.95
C MET A 1 -8.48 6.10 -14.15
N LEU A 2 -7.72 5.09 -14.58
CA LEU A 2 -7.61 3.80 -13.86
C LEU A 2 -6.75 3.92 -12.60
N ILE A 3 -5.77 4.81 -12.62
CA ILE A 3 -4.68 4.92 -11.63
C ILE A 3 -5.19 5.28 -10.23
N THR A 4 -6.19 6.16 -10.15
CA THR A 4 -6.83 6.47 -8.86
C THR A 4 -7.59 5.27 -8.31
N LEU A 5 -8.19 4.45 -9.18
CA LEU A 5 -8.88 3.23 -8.78
C LEU A 5 -7.88 2.15 -8.35
N ASP A 6 -6.72 2.06 -9.01
CA ASP A 6 -5.64 1.13 -8.65
C ASP A 6 -5.06 1.42 -7.26
N VAL A 7 -5.10 2.67 -6.80
CA VAL A 7 -4.73 3.03 -5.41
C VAL A 7 -5.90 2.84 -4.44
N TYR A 8 -7.11 3.16 -4.87
CA TYR A 8 -8.28 3.14 -4.00
C TYR A 8 -8.78 1.71 -3.71
N LEU A 9 -8.72 0.80 -4.68
CA LEU A 9 -9.09 -0.61 -4.53
C LEU A 9 -8.31 -1.33 -3.41
N PRO A 10 -6.95 -1.33 -3.39
CA PRO A 10 -6.18 -1.92 -2.30
C PRO A 10 -6.29 -1.11 -0.99
N TYR A 11 -6.59 0.20 -1.06
CA TYR A 11 -6.87 1.00 0.13
C TYR A 11 -8.19 0.60 0.82
N GLU A 12 -9.25 0.36 0.05
CA GLU A 12 -10.54 -0.15 0.56
C GLU A 12 -10.46 -1.61 0.98
N LYS A 13 -9.59 -2.40 0.32
CA LYS A 13 -9.30 -3.79 0.66
C LYS A 13 -8.44 -3.87 1.93
N LYS A 14 -9.04 -3.51 3.07
CA LYS A 14 -8.46 -3.73 4.40
C LYS A 14 -8.42 -5.22 4.70
N VAL A 15 -7.24 -5.81 4.61
CA VAL A 15 -6.99 -7.14 5.17
C VAL A 15 -6.65 -6.95 6.64
N ASN A 16 -7.60 -7.29 7.51
CA ASN A 16 -7.39 -7.38 8.94
C ASN A 16 -7.00 -6.05 9.64
N TRP A 17 -7.75 -4.99 9.36
CA TRP A 17 -7.63 -3.65 9.97
C TRP A 17 -6.39 -2.83 9.58
N GLU A 18 -5.45 -3.41 8.87
CA GLU A 18 -4.36 -2.70 8.19
C GLU A 18 -4.64 -2.57 6.68
N SER A 19 -4.37 -1.38 6.15
CA SER A 19 -4.41 -1.14 4.71
C SER A 19 -3.25 -1.86 4.03
N ASP A 20 -3.49 -2.40 2.84
CA ASP A 20 -2.44 -3.06 2.07
C ASP A 20 -1.49 -2.03 1.44
N TRP A 21 -0.51 -1.57 2.23
CA TRP A 21 0.49 -0.59 1.78
C TRP A 21 1.33 -1.09 0.60
N TYR A 22 1.52 -2.41 0.51
CA TYR A 22 2.21 -3.06 -0.60
C TYR A 22 1.33 -3.05 -1.86
N GLY A 23 0.06 -3.43 -1.72
CA GLY A 23 -0.92 -3.34 -2.80
C GLY A 23 -1.14 -1.91 -3.34
N ILE A 24 -1.11 -0.89 -2.46
CA ILE A 24 -1.19 0.53 -2.85
C ILE A 24 -0.02 0.94 -3.75
N LEU A 25 1.17 0.38 -3.50
CA LEU A 25 2.38 0.62 -4.27
C LEU A 25 2.55 -0.35 -5.44
N ASP A 26 1.56 -1.21 -5.72
CA ASP A 26 1.68 -2.29 -6.70
C ASP A 26 2.97 -3.13 -6.49
N ALA A 27 3.29 -3.39 -5.23
CA ALA A 27 4.49 -4.08 -4.81
C ALA A 27 4.13 -5.27 -3.90
N ASN A 28 5.09 -6.19 -3.74
CA ASN A 28 4.99 -7.35 -2.86
C ASN A 28 5.86 -7.18 -1.61
N THR A 29 5.52 -7.92 -0.55
CA THR A 29 6.33 -7.97 0.67
C THR A 29 7.74 -8.48 0.42
N SER A 30 7.92 -9.33 -0.59
CA SER A 30 9.19 -9.92 -1.02
C SER A 30 10.00 -9.03 -1.95
N ASP A 31 9.46 -7.89 -2.40
CA ASP A 31 10.17 -7.01 -3.33
C ASP A 31 11.28 -6.21 -2.61
N ASP A 32 12.39 -6.04 -3.32
CA ASP A 32 13.50 -5.20 -2.89
C ASP A 32 13.11 -3.73 -2.80
N ASP A 33 13.78 -3.00 -1.90
CA ASP A 33 13.63 -1.56 -1.73
C ASP A 33 13.77 -0.77 -3.06
N GLU A 34 14.60 -1.24 -3.98
CA GLU A 34 14.77 -0.62 -5.30
C GLU A 34 13.51 -0.78 -6.17
N THR A 35 12.89 -1.96 -6.15
CA THR A 35 11.64 -2.26 -6.87
C THR A 35 10.49 -1.42 -6.32
N ILE A 36 10.35 -1.34 -5.00
CA ILE A 36 9.34 -0.50 -4.34
C ILE A 36 9.53 0.98 -4.72
N ARG A 37 10.78 1.46 -4.76
CA ARG A 37 11.10 2.83 -5.17
C ARG A 37 10.75 3.11 -6.63
N LYS A 38 11.02 2.15 -7.54
CA LYS A 38 10.65 2.25 -8.96
C LYS A 38 9.14 2.33 -9.14
N GLN A 39 8.40 1.45 -8.47
CA GLN A 39 6.94 1.45 -8.47
C GLN A 39 6.36 2.77 -7.93
N TYR A 40 6.86 3.26 -6.78
CA TYR A 40 6.46 4.55 -6.23
C TYR A 40 6.64 5.70 -7.23
N ARG A 41 7.81 5.80 -7.86
CA ARG A 41 8.10 6.86 -8.84
C ARG A 41 7.14 6.79 -10.03
N LYS A 42 6.87 5.58 -10.53
CA LYS A 42 5.92 5.35 -11.62
C LYS A 42 4.52 5.83 -11.24
N LEU A 43 4.00 5.40 -10.08
CA LEU A 43 2.69 5.79 -9.59
C LEU A 43 2.60 7.30 -9.28
N ALA A 44 3.62 7.89 -8.68
CA ALA A 44 3.67 9.32 -8.38
C ALA A 44 3.63 10.19 -9.64
N LEU A 45 4.34 9.78 -10.71
CA LEU A 45 4.27 10.45 -12.02
C LEU A 45 2.89 10.31 -12.67
N MET A 46 2.26 9.17 -12.48
CA MET A 46 0.93 8.86 -13.00
C MET A 46 -0.18 9.62 -12.23
N LEU A 47 0.01 9.84 -10.93
CA LEU A 47 -0.89 10.59 -10.04
C LEU A 47 -0.63 12.09 -10.01
N HIS A 48 0.42 12.57 -10.70
CA HIS A 48 0.74 13.98 -10.76
C HIS A 48 -0.46 14.79 -11.28
N HIS A 49 -0.79 15.88 -10.59
CA HIS A 49 -1.90 16.79 -10.90
C HIS A 49 -1.94 17.27 -12.36
N ASP A 50 -0.78 17.31 -13.03
CA ASP A 50 -0.66 17.64 -14.45
C ASP A 50 -1.27 16.55 -15.37
N LYS A 51 -1.18 15.28 -14.99
CA LYS A 51 -1.69 14.14 -15.77
C LYS A 51 -3.01 13.57 -15.25
N ASN A 52 -3.31 13.73 -13.96
CA ASN A 52 -4.54 13.24 -13.33
C ASN A 52 -5.45 14.40 -12.86
N LYS A 53 -6.31 14.89 -13.75
CA LYS A 53 -7.45 15.78 -13.44
C LYS A 53 -8.69 15.05 -12.88
N SER A 54 -8.57 13.87 -12.28
CA SER A 54 -9.73 13.21 -11.65
C SER A 54 -10.02 13.76 -10.26
N VAL A 55 -11.32 13.78 -9.95
CA VAL A 55 -11.82 13.86 -8.57
C VAL A 55 -11.18 12.72 -7.77
N GLY A 56 -10.48 13.07 -6.69
CA GLY A 56 -9.79 12.10 -5.82
C GLY A 56 -8.30 11.84 -6.14
N GLY A 57 -7.73 12.45 -7.19
CA GLY A 57 -6.29 12.30 -7.50
C GLY A 57 -5.37 12.78 -6.37
N CYS A 58 -5.74 13.88 -5.72
CA CYS A 58 -5.02 14.40 -4.55
C CYS A 58 -5.04 13.42 -3.36
N ASP A 59 -6.18 12.75 -3.10
CA ASP A 59 -6.28 11.80 -1.99
C ASP A 59 -5.56 10.49 -2.28
N ALA A 60 -5.63 9.99 -3.53
CA ALA A 60 -4.81 8.87 -3.97
C ALA A 60 -3.31 9.16 -3.83
N PHE A 61 -2.85 10.38 -4.15
CA PHE A 61 -1.46 10.77 -3.94
C PHE A 61 -1.06 10.80 -2.45
N LYS A 62 -1.94 11.27 -1.56
CA LYS A 62 -1.71 11.21 -0.11
C LYS A 62 -1.57 9.78 0.40
N ILE A 63 -2.44 8.87 -0.07
CA ILE A 63 -2.41 7.45 0.28
C ILE A 63 -1.10 6.82 -0.21
N LEU A 64 -0.70 7.08 -1.46
CA LEU A 64 0.56 6.62 -2.04
C LEU A 64 1.78 7.12 -1.24
N SER A 65 1.81 8.41 -0.91
CA SER A 65 2.89 9.03 -0.14
C SER A 65 3.00 8.43 1.28
N LYS A 66 1.86 8.14 1.90
CA LYS A 66 1.81 7.46 3.20
C LYS A 66 2.35 6.03 3.12
N ALA A 67 1.95 5.27 2.09
CA ALA A 67 2.48 3.92 1.83
C ALA A 67 4.01 3.95 1.66
N TRP A 68 4.51 4.89 0.85
CA TRP A 68 5.95 5.06 0.62
C TRP A 68 6.70 5.42 1.90
N THR A 69 6.15 6.30 2.73
CA THR A 69 6.79 6.69 4.01
C THR A 69 6.91 5.52 4.98
N LEU A 70 5.98 4.55 4.93
CA LEU A 70 6.01 3.35 5.75
C LEU A 70 6.96 2.28 5.18
N LEU A 71 6.99 2.10 3.86
CA LEU A 71 7.81 1.06 3.22
C LEU A 71 9.26 1.48 2.94
N SER A 72 9.53 2.77 2.75
CA SER A 72 10.87 3.30 2.48
C SER A 72 11.78 3.29 3.71
N ASP A 73 11.21 3.23 4.91
CA ASP A 73 11.96 3.18 6.15
C ASP A 73 11.98 1.72 6.63
N LYS A 74 13.16 1.12 6.69
CA LYS A 74 13.33 -0.28 7.10
C LYS A 74 12.72 -0.55 8.48
N VAL A 75 12.78 0.41 9.39
CA VAL A 75 12.22 0.28 10.75
C VAL A 75 10.70 0.26 10.69
N LYS A 76 10.10 1.16 9.92
CA LYS A 76 8.63 1.21 9.74
C LYS A 76 8.11 0.04 8.93
N ARG A 77 8.87 -0.41 7.91
CA ARG A 77 8.58 -1.60 7.12
C ARG A 77 8.58 -2.84 8.00
N PHE A 78 9.56 -2.96 8.90
CA PHE A 78 9.62 -4.03 9.89
C PHE A 78 8.41 -3.98 10.83
N ALA A 79 8.08 -2.81 11.39
CA ALA A 79 6.90 -2.65 12.26
C ALA A 79 5.58 -3.00 11.54
N CYS A 80 5.42 -2.60 10.28
CA CYS A 80 4.26 -2.94 9.46
C CYS A 80 4.19 -4.45 9.15
N ASN A 81 5.33 -5.08 8.83
CA ASN A 81 5.38 -6.53 8.62
C ASN A 81 5.13 -7.30 9.92
N GLN A 82 5.59 -6.78 11.06
CA GLN A 82 5.38 -7.36 12.39
C GLN A 82 3.91 -7.24 12.84
N GLY A 83 3.23 -6.12 12.55
CA GLY A 83 1.79 -5.96 12.74
C GLY A 83 0.98 -6.99 11.95
N ARG A 84 1.36 -7.19 10.67
CA ARG A 84 0.83 -8.28 9.84
C ARG A 84 1.10 -9.67 10.42
N ASN A 85 2.30 -9.94 10.92
CA ASN A 85 2.67 -11.26 11.45
C ASN A 85 1.88 -11.62 12.73
N MET A 86 1.59 -10.65 13.61
CA MET A 86 0.71 -10.86 14.76
C MET A 86 -0.73 -11.20 14.36
N SER A 87 -1.23 -10.63 13.25
CA SER A 87 -2.56 -10.99 12.73
C SER A 87 -2.60 -12.31 11.97
N ALA A 88 -1.49 -12.72 11.33
CA ALA A 88 -1.39 -14.02 10.66
C ALA A 88 -1.46 -15.18 11.66
N PHE A 89 -1.00 -14.96 12.90
CA PHE A 89 -1.11 -15.95 13.98
C PHE A 89 -2.54 -16.12 14.53
N GLN A 90 -3.42 -15.13 14.33
CA GLN A 90 -4.83 -15.22 14.76
C GLN A 90 -5.76 -15.87 13.73
N GLN A 91 -5.32 -16.10 12.49
CA GLN A 91 -6.14 -16.80 11.49
C GLN A 91 -6.04 -18.34 11.53
N ASN A 92 -5.30 -18.93 12.48
CA ASN A 92 -5.33 -20.38 12.74
C ASN A 92 -6.06 -20.78 14.03
N VAL A 93 -6.91 -19.91 14.57
CA VAL A 93 -7.80 -20.24 15.71
C VAL A 93 -9.24 -19.81 15.42
N SER A 94 -9.86 -20.45 14.44
CA SER A 94 -11.33 -20.62 14.47
C SER A 94 -11.63 -21.93 15.18
N PRO A 95 -12.39 -21.92 16.31
CA PRO A 95 -12.84 -23.15 16.95
C PRO A 95 -13.84 -23.85 16.02
N LYS A 96 -13.69 -25.18 15.96
CA LYS A 96 -14.63 -26.12 15.33
C LYS A 96 -16.08 -25.74 15.68
N LYS A 97 -16.95 -25.78 14.66
CA LYS A 97 -18.37 -26.02 14.88
C LYS A 97 -18.69 -27.43 14.41
#